data_AF-A0A1W9WHG6-F1
#
_entry.id   AF-A0A1W9WHG6-F1
#
_cell.length_a   1.000
_cell.length_b   1.000
_cell.length_c   1.000
_cell.angle_alpha   90.00
_cell.angle_beta   90.00
_cell.angle_gamma   90.00
#
_symmetry.space_group_name_H-M   'P 1'
#
loop_
_entity.id
_entity.type
_entity.pdbx_description
1 polymer ?
#
loop_
_entity_poly.entity_id
_entity_poly.type
_entity_poly.pdbx_seq_one_letter_code
_entity_poly.pdbx_strand_id
1 'polypeptide(L)'
;MQTYHFDEFVNDEGIVTLTGLPPSTKVAILVIRPEPFDWQKEIKEWIEEMKQHPFAQMSKEEVMACLRQSRDKIYEEDYGYRHAH
;
A
#
# COMPACT_ATOMS: atom_id res chain seq x y z
N MET A 1 27.54 -15.75 -22.38
CA MET A 1 26.10 -15.57 -22.11
C MET A 1 25.79 -14.09 -22.23
N GLN A 2 24.87 -13.71 -23.12
CA GLN A 2 24.36 -12.34 -23.18
C GLN A 2 23.21 -12.23 -22.17
N THR A 3 23.33 -11.28 -21.24
CA THR A 3 22.25 -10.94 -20.30
C THR A 3 21.36 -9.92 -21.00
N TYR A 4 20.12 -10.31 -21.31
CA TYR A 4 19.13 -9.38 -21.84
C TYR A 4 18.45 -8.69 -20.66
N HIS A 5 18.51 -7.37 -20.63
CA HIS A 5 17.71 -6.57 -19.71
C HIS A 5 16.33 -6.41 -20.34
N PHE A 6 15.30 -6.95 -19.71
CA PHE A 6 13.91 -6.74 -20.07
C PHE A 6 13.21 -6.11 -18.89
N ASP A 7 12.23 -5.24 -19.16
CA ASP A 7 11.41 -4.65 -18.11
C ASP A 7 10.20 -5.55 -17.87
N GLU A 8 9.88 -5.75 -16.59
CA GLU A 8 8.71 -6.48 -16.14
C GLU A 8 7.70 -5.48 -15.57
N PHE A 9 6.46 -5.52 -16.07
CA PHE A 9 5.35 -4.75 -15.56
C PHE A 9 4.21 -5.69 -15.16
N VAL A 10 3.66 -5.51 -13.96
CA VAL A 10 2.48 -6.24 -13.47
C VAL A 10 1.36 -5.23 -13.26
N ASN A 11 0.22 -5.43 -13.93
CA ASN A 11 -0.94 -4.57 -13.74
C ASN A 11 -1.82 -5.02 -12.55
N ASP A 12 -2.84 -4.23 -12.24
CA ASP A 12 -3.84 -4.48 -11.20
C ASP A 12 -4.72 -5.72 -11.46
N GLU A 13 -4.75 -6.22 -12.69
CA GLU A 13 -5.41 -7.47 -13.09
C GLU A 13 -4.48 -8.70 -13.01
N GLY A 14 -3.21 -8.53 -12.61
CA GLY A 14 -2.23 -9.60 -12.50
C GLY A 14 -1.61 -10.04 -13.84
N ILE A 15 -1.75 -9.24 -14.89
CA ILE A 15 -1.13 -9.46 -16.20
C ILE A 15 0.34 -9.01 -16.14
N VAL A 16 1.24 -9.95 -16.44
CA VAL A 16 2.68 -9.68 -16.57
C VAL A 16 3.00 -9.33 -18.01
N THR A 17 3.55 -8.14 -18.23
CA THR A 17 4.05 -7.67 -19.53
C THR A 17 5.57 -7.61 -19.50
N LEU A 18 6.22 -8.23 -20.50
CA LEU A 18 7.67 -8.18 -20.71
C LEU A 18 7.98 -7.32 -21.92
N THR A 19 8.82 -6.30 -21.76
CA THR A 19 9.23 -5.41 -22.86
C THR A 19 10.75 -5.46 -23.09
N GLY A 20 11.21 -5.10 -24.30
CA GLY A 20 12.64 -5.11 -24.66
C GLY A 20 13.18 -6.44 -25.19
N LEU A 21 12.31 -7.44 -25.41
CA LEU A 21 12.71 -8.73 -25.98
C LEU A 21 12.96 -8.62 -27.49
N PRO A 22 14.06 -9.20 -28.02
CA PRO A 22 14.27 -9.25 -29.46
C PRO A 22 13.15 -10.01 -30.18
N PRO A 23 12.80 -9.63 -31.43
CA PRO A 23 11.81 -10.35 -32.22
C PRO A 23 12.12 -11.85 -32.29
N SER A 24 11.07 -12.68 -32.21
CA SER A 24 11.16 -14.15 -32.30
C SER A 24 11.92 -14.86 -31.17
N THR A 25 12.20 -14.18 -30.05
CA THR A 25 12.79 -14.80 -28.85
C THR A 25 11.76 -15.70 -28.17
N LYS A 26 12.14 -16.95 -27.86
CA LYS A 26 11.31 -17.86 -27.05
C LYS A 26 11.55 -17.57 -25.58
N VAL A 27 10.50 -17.19 -24.85
CA VAL A 27 10.54 -16.99 -23.40
C VAL A 27 9.76 -18.10 -22.72
N ALA A 28 10.35 -18.70 -21.69
CA ALA A 28 9.65 -19.62 -20.79
C ALA A 28 9.19 -18.83 -19.55
N ILE A 29 7.88 -18.59 -19.44
CA ILE A 29 7.28 -17.97 -18.26
C ILE A 29 6.86 -19.09 -17.32
N LEU A 30 7.57 -19.23 -16.19
CA LEU A 30 7.22 -20.18 -15.14
C LEU A 30 6.42 -19.46 -14.06
N VAL A 31 5.09 -19.60 -14.10
CA VAL A 31 4.25 -19.20 -12.97
C VAL A 31 4.38 -20.28 -11.90
N ILE A 32 5.32 -20.09 -10.97
CA ILE A 32 5.34 -20.87 -9.73
C ILE A 32 4.06 -20.48 -9.02
N ARG A 33 3.11 -21.42 -8.88
CA ARG A 33 1.88 -21.18 -8.12
C ARG A 33 2.29 -20.56 -6.79
N PRO A 34 2.00 -19.27 -6.53
CA PRO A 34 2.08 -18.81 -5.17
C PRO A 34 1.14 -19.73 -4.39
N GLU A 35 1.57 -20.19 -3.22
CA GLU A 35 0.67 -20.91 -2.33
C GLU A 35 -0.67 -20.16 -2.28
N PRO A 36 -1.82 -20.85 -2.26
CA PRO A 36 -3.11 -20.19 -2.33
C PRO A 36 -3.16 -19.12 -1.24
N PHE A 37 -3.15 -17.86 -1.66
CA PHE A 37 -3.16 -16.72 -0.74
C PHE A 37 -4.57 -16.63 -0.17
N ASP A 38 -4.72 -17.06 1.07
CA ASP A 38 -6.00 -17.06 1.76
C ASP A 38 -6.29 -15.64 2.27
N TRP A 39 -6.91 -14.84 1.42
CA TRP A 39 -7.37 -13.49 1.76
C TRP A 39 -8.24 -13.47 3.02
N GLN A 40 -9.03 -14.52 3.27
CA GLN A 40 -9.88 -14.54 4.47
C GLN A 40 -9.04 -14.69 5.74
N LYS A 41 -8.00 -15.53 5.69
CA LYS A 41 -7.05 -15.68 6.79
C LYS A 41 -6.28 -14.38 7.05
N GLU A 42 -5.72 -13.78 6.02
CA GLU A 42 -4.91 -12.56 6.14
C GLU A 42 -5.72 -11.36 6.65
N ILE A 43 -6.95 -11.18 6.13
CA ILE A 43 -7.86 -10.15 6.62
C ILE A 43 -8.23 -10.41 8.09
N LYS A 44 -8.45 -11.67 8.47
CA LYS A 44 -8.79 -12.01 9.86
C LYS A 44 -7.63 -11.75 10.81
N GLU A 45 -6.41 -12.11 10.42
CA GLU A 45 -5.19 -11.82 11.19
C GLU A 45 -4.99 -10.31 11.35
N TRP A 46 -5.11 -9.56 10.26
CA TRP A 46 -5.04 -8.10 10.29
C TRP A 46 -6.10 -7.45 11.18
N ILE A 47 -7.35 -7.94 11.14
CA ILE A 47 -8.41 -7.43 12.03
C ILE A 47 -8.08 -7.70 13.50
N GLU A 48 -7.55 -8.88 13.85
CA GLU A 48 -7.17 -9.17 15.24
C GLU A 48 -5.99 -8.30 15.72
N GLU A 49 -5.00 -8.06 14.87
CA GLU A 49 -3.92 -7.12 15.17
C GLU A 49 -4.45 -5.70 15.37
N MET A 50 -5.34 -5.25 14.49
CA MET A 50 -5.93 -3.92 14.57
C MET A 50 -6.74 -3.69 15.83
N LYS A 51 -7.38 -4.71 16.41
CA LYS A 51 -8.08 -4.57 17.72
C LYS A 51 -7.13 -4.20 18.86
N GLN A 52 -5.86 -4.57 18.77
CA GLN A 52 -4.86 -4.20 19.77
C GLN A 52 -4.28 -2.80 19.53
N HIS A 53 -4.52 -2.21 18.35
CA HIS A 53 -4.00 -0.90 18.02
C HIS A 53 -4.62 0.18 18.93
N PRO A 54 -3.83 1.13 19.46
CA PRO A 54 -4.34 2.16 20.35
C PRO A 54 -5.56 2.90 19.80
N PHE A 55 -5.54 3.24 18.50
CA PHE A 55 -6.68 3.89 17.82
C PHE A 55 -7.98 3.07 17.89
N ALA A 56 -7.91 1.74 17.78
CA ALA A 56 -9.09 0.89 17.84
C ALA A 56 -9.65 0.74 19.27
N GLN A 57 -8.84 1.06 20.28
CA GLN A 57 -9.22 1.07 21.69
C GLN A 57 -9.77 2.43 22.15
N MET A 58 -9.63 3.48 21.33
CA MET A 58 -10.13 4.81 21.66
C MET A 58 -11.66 4.83 21.61
N SER A 59 -12.25 5.48 22.60
CA SER A 59 -13.65 5.87 22.55
C SER A 59 -13.89 6.87 21.42
N LYS A 60 -15.14 6.95 20.98
CA LYS A 60 -15.57 7.94 19.98
C LYS A 60 -15.18 9.35 20.40
N GLU A 61 -15.34 9.68 21.67
CA GLU A 61 -15.04 10.99 22.25
C GLU A 61 -13.55 11.31 22.16
N GLU A 62 -12.68 10.34 22.45
CA GLU A 62 -11.22 10.48 22.34
C GLU A 62 -10.79 10.64 20.87
N VAL A 63 -11.36 9.84 19.96
CA VAL A 63 -11.10 9.99 18.52
C VAL A 63 -11.47 11.40 18.05
N MET A 64 -12.64 11.89 18.44
CA MET A 64 -13.09 13.23 18.08
C MET A 64 -12.20 14.33 18.69
N ALA A 65 -11.69 14.13 19.90
CA ALA A 65 -10.76 15.07 20.52
C ALA A 65 -9.41 15.13 19.78
N CYS A 66 -8.82 13.99 19.42
CA CYS A 66 -7.57 13.93 18.65
C CYS A 66 -7.73 14.54 17.26
N LEU A 67 -8.86 14.31 16.59
CA LEU A 67 -9.15 14.93 15.29
C LEU A 67 -9.28 16.46 15.39
N ARG A 68 -9.92 16.97 16.46
CA ARG A 68 -10.03 18.41 16.72
C ARG A 68 -8.67 19.04 17.03
N GLN A 69 -7.84 18.40 17.86
CA GLN A 69 -6.46 18.86 18.10
C GLN A 69 -5.63 18.91 16.82
N SER A 70 -5.76 17.90 15.97
CA SER A 70 -5.06 17.85 14.68
C SER A 70 -5.50 19.00 13.77
N ARG A 71 -6.80 19.31 13.74
CA ARG A 71 -7.33 20.45 12.99
C ARG A 71 -6.78 21.78 13.51
N ASP A 72 -6.78 21.99 14.82
CA ASP A 72 -6.34 23.25 15.41
C ASP A 72 -4.82 23.43 15.20
N LYS A 73 -4.04 22.35 15.28
CA LYS A 73 -2.60 22.35 14.96
C LYS A 73 -2.32 22.61 13.47
N ILE A 74 -3.05 21.96 12.56
CA ILE A 74 -2.95 22.22 11.12
C ILE A 74 -3.33 23.67 10.81
N TYR A 75 -4.35 24.21 11.49
CA TYR A 75 -4.74 25.60 11.34
C TYR A 75 -3.65 26.55 11.86
N GLU A 76 -3.06 26.30 13.02
CA GLU A 76 -1.93 27.12 13.50
C GLU A 76 -0.70 27.03 12.58
N GLU A 77 -0.37 25.83 12.09
CA GLU A 77 0.78 25.62 11.21
C GLU A 77 0.56 26.21 9.80
N ASP A 78 -0.61 26.03 9.19
CA ASP A 78 -0.88 26.47 7.81
C ASP A 78 -1.43 27.91 7.74
N TYR A 79 -2.20 28.33 8.75
CA TYR A 79 -2.77 29.69 8.85
C TYR A 79 -1.85 30.65 9.60
N GLY A 80 -1.17 30.21 10.67
CA GLY A 80 -0.17 31.02 11.37
C GLY A 80 1.04 31.35 10.49
N TYR A 81 1.47 30.41 9.63
CA TYR A 81 2.57 30.64 8.68
C TYR A 81 2.19 31.61 7.54
N ARG A 82 0.92 31.61 7.11
CA ARG A 82 0.43 32.49 6.02
C ARG A 82 0.17 33.94 6.46
N HIS A 83 0.06 34.21 7.76
CA HIS A 83 -0.23 35.55 8.28
C HIS A 83 0.90 36.16 9.12
N ALA A 84 2.01 35.44 9.30
CA ALA A 84 3.24 35.95 9.92
C ALA A 84 4.27 36.52 8.92
N HIS A 85 3.98 36.42 7.61
CA HIS A 85 4.75 37.00 6.49
C HIS A 85 3.88 37.95 5.67
#